data_AF-A0A2V7P3R2-F1
#
_entry.id   AF-A0A2V7P3R2-F1
#
_cell.length_a   1.000
_cell.length_b   1.000
_cell.length_c   1.000
_cell.angle_alpha   90.00
_cell.angle_beta   90.00
_cell.angle_gamma   90.00
#
_symmetry.space_group_name_H-M   'P 1'
#
loop_
_entity.id
_entity.type
_entity.pdbx_description
1 polymer ?
#
loop_
_entity_poly.entity_id
_entity_poly.type
_entity_poly.pdbx_seq_one_letter_code
_entity_poly.pdbx_strand_id
1 'polypeptide(L)'
;MHQLQQWARVRARTNCPLRRGAWYRVLSLTAGEAVLEVNGKPLPVPRPLLQVLPIRPRMWSVVPRLRGAVTPPASWGARYGVCPRCAARAPLHERQATMRCPGCSFAFLIAWSDSHWRVFELLSGSPATRAVAKARDAALKLLHRSAPRRSEV
;
A
#
# COMPACT_ATOMS: atom_id res chain seq x y z
N MET A 1 -16.23 22.72 -7.13
CA MET A 1 -15.54 21.50 -7.63
C MET A 1 -15.53 20.46 -6.52
N HIS A 2 -16.29 19.37 -6.64
CA HIS A 2 -16.19 18.28 -5.66
C HIS A 2 -14.85 17.59 -5.84
N GLN A 3 -13.95 17.71 -4.86
CA GLN A 3 -12.69 16.98 -4.89
C GLN A 3 -13.01 15.48 -4.88
N LEU A 4 -12.70 14.78 -5.97
CA LEU A 4 -12.86 13.32 -6.02
C LEU A 4 -12.03 12.71 -4.89
N GLN A 5 -12.71 12.00 -3.99
CA GLN A 5 -12.04 11.40 -2.84
C GLN A 5 -11.08 10.31 -3.30
N GLN A 6 -9.78 10.60 -3.18
CA GLN A 6 -8.71 9.66 -3.53
C GLN A 6 -8.45 8.66 -2.40
N TRP A 7 -7.94 7.50 -2.79
CA TRP A 7 -7.61 6.40 -1.90
C TRP A 7 -6.20 5.89 -2.18
N ALA A 8 -5.45 5.56 -1.14
CA ALA A 8 -4.10 5.07 -1.26
C ALA A 8 -3.89 3.74 -0.52
N ARG A 9 -3.05 2.89 -1.09
CA ARG A 9 -2.57 1.64 -0.48
C ARG A 9 -1.06 1.58 -0.64
N VAL A 10 -0.37 1.02 0.35
CA VAL A 10 1.07 0.77 0.22
C VAL A 10 1.35 -0.25 -0.89
N ARG A 11 2.35 0.04 -1.72
CA ARG A 11 2.87 -0.92 -2.72
C ARG A 11 3.46 -2.14 -2.02
N ALA A 12 3.41 -3.29 -2.70
CA ALA A 12 3.94 -4.54 -2.13
C ALA A 12 5.44 -4.39 -1.78
N ARG A 13 5.85 -5.02 -0.67
CA ARG A 13 7.25 -5.11 -0.19
C ARG A 13 7.91 -3.80 0.29
N THR A 14 7.13 -2.75 0.54
CA THR A 14 7.62 -1.56 1.24
C THR A 14 7.59 -1.75 2.75
N ASN A 15 8.64 -1.32 3.46
CA ASN A 15 8.58 -1.15 4.91
C ASN A 15 7.90 0.18 5.24
N CYS A 16 6.68 0.15 5.74
CA CYS A 16 5.96 1.34 6.20
C CYS A 16 4.94 0.94 7.29
N PRO A 17 4.53 1.89 8.15
CA PRO A 17 3.61 1.62 9.25
C PRO A 17 2.17 1.26 8.79
N LEU A 18 1.84 1.44 7.51
CA LEU A 18 0.51 1.10 6.99
C LEU A 18 0.29 -0.41 6.95
N ARG A 19 -0.97 -0.81 7.19
CA ARG A 19 -1.42 -2.18 6.97
C ARG A 19 -1.39 -2.48 5.47
N ARG A 20 -0.49 -3.38 5.07
CA ARG A 20 -0.45 -3.92 3.71
C ARG A 20 -1.81 -4.45 3.31
N GLY A 21 -2.28 -4.09 2.12
CA GLY A 21 -3.59 -4.47 1.59
C GLY A 21 -4.73 -3.51 1.94
N ALA A 22 -4.56 -2.59 2.89
CA ALA A 22 -5.62 -1.65 3.26
C ALA A 22 -5.61 -0.40 2.36
N TRP A 23 -6.80 0.10 2.03
CA TRP A 23 -7.00 1.37 1.34
C TRP A 23 -7.34 2.46 2.36
N TYR A 24 -6.60 3.56 2.30
CA TYR A 24 -6.71 4.70 3.18
C TYR A 24 -7.21 5.92 2.42
N ARG A 25 -8.00 6.75 3.09
CA ARG A 25 -8.47 8.02 2.54
C ARG A 25 -7.29 8.97 2.41
N VAL A 26 -7.12 9.59 1.24
CA VAL A 26 -6.10 10.62 1.03
C VAL A 26 -6.68 11.96 1.47
N LEU A 27 -6.01 12.63 2.41
CA LEU A 27 -6.35 13.95 2.91
C LEU A 27 -5.69 15.05 2.08
N SER A 28 -4.43 14.84 1.70
CA SER A 28 -3.69 15.70 0.77
C SER A 28 -2.72 14.88 -0.06
N LEU A 29 -2.42 15.35 -1.27
CA LEU A 29 -1.55 14.67 -2.23
C LEU A 29 -0.64 15.69 -2.91
N THR A 30 0.66 15.49 -2.79
CA THR A 30 1.69 16.23 -3.53
C THR A 30 2.53 15.27 -4.37
N ALA A 31 3.48 15.82 -5.13
CA ALA A 31 4.41 15.01 -5.91
C ALA A 31 5.32 14.13 -5.02
N GLY A 32 5.67 14.59 -3.81
CA GLY A 32 6.60 13.91 -2.90
C GLY A 32 5.93 13.11 -1.78
N GLU A 33 4.76 13.54 -1.33
CA GLU A 33 4.10 13.04 -0.11
C GLU A 33 2.59 12.92 -0.30
N ALA A 34 1.97 11.99 0.43
CA ALA A 34 0.55 11.96 0.67
C ALA A 34 0.27 11.94 2.17
N VAL A 35 -0.73 12.70 2.62
CA VAL A 35 -1.24 12.59 3.99
C VAL A 35 -2.45 11.67 3.97
N LEU A 36 -2.38 10.57 4.71
CA LEU A 36 -3.43 9.54 4.77
C LEU A 36 -4.17 9.60 6.10
N GLU A 37 -5.48 9.35 6.08
CA GLU A 37 -6.25 9.12 7.30
C GLU A 37 -6.09 7.67 7.76
N VAL A 38 -5.41 7.48 8.88
CA VAL A 38 -5.14 6.17 9.49
C VAL A 38 -5.69 6.18 10.91
N ASN A 39 -6.71 5.36 11.17
CA ASN A 39 -7.39 5.29 12.48
C ASN A 39 -7.83 6.68 13.00
N GLY A 40 -8.36 7.53 12.10
CA GLY A 40 -8.80 8.89 12.41
C GLY A 40 -7.68 9.92 12.58
N LYS A 41 -6.41 9.55 12.35
CA LYS A 41 -5.26 10.46 12.45
C LYS A 41 -4.59 10.68 11.09
N PRO A 42 -4.12 11.90 10.79
CA PRO A 42 -3.31 12.15 9.60
C PRO A 42 -1.93 11.49 9.75
N LEU A 43 -1.48 10.81 8.70
CA LEU A 43 -0.15 10.20 8.62
C LEU A 43 0.51 10.56 7.30
N PRO A 44 1.64 11.31 7.31
CA PRO A 44 2.41 11.59 6.11
C PRO A 44 3.14 10.32 5.64
N VAL A 45 3.05 10.03 4.34
CA VAL A 45 3.71 8.88 3.72
C VAL A 45 4.30 9.30 2.38
N PRO A 46 5.57 8.94 2.08
CA PRO A 46 6.17 9.27 0.79
C PRO A 46 5.34 8.73 -0.38
N ARG A 47 4.97 9.61 -1.31
CA ARG A 47 4.13 9.30 -2.47
C ARG A 47 4.62 8.12 -3.31
N PRO A 48 5.94 7.90 -3.52
CA PRO A 48 6.44 6.75 -4.28
C PRO A 48 6.10 5.39 -3.67
N LEU A 49 5.81 5.32 -2.37
CA LEU A 49 5.48 4.09 -1.67
C LEU A 49 4.02 3.67 -1.88
N LEU A 50 3.21 4.53 -2.50
CA LEU A 50 1.77 4.39 -2.58
C LEU A 50 1.29 4.10 -4.00
N GLN A 51 0.31 3.21 -4.08
CA GLN A 51 -0.66 3.13 -5.15
C GLN A 51 -1.81 4.06 -4.79
N VAL A 52 -2.17 4.99 -5.67
CA VAL A 52 -3.27 5.95 -5.46
C VAL A 52 -4.31 5.75 -6.54
N LEU A 53 -5.58 5.78 -6.15
CA LEU A 53 -6.74 5.60 -7.03
C LEU A 53 -7.78 6.70 -6.77
N PRO A 54 -8.53 7.12 -7.81
CA PRO A 54 -9.63 8.08 -7.67
C PRO A 54 -10.91 7.48 -7.08
N ILE A 55 -10.92 6.16 -6.83
CA ILE A 55 -12.03 5.41 -6.26
C ILE A 55 -11.51 4.43 -5.21
N ARG A 56 -12.31 4.13 -4.18
CA ARG A 56 -12.01 3.05 -3.24
C ARG A 56 -12.34 1.69 -3.87
N PRO A 57 -11.38 0.78 -4.05
CA PRO A 57 -11.71 -0.57 -4.51
C PRO A 57 -12.60 -1.29 -3.50
N ARG A 58 -13.69 -1.90 -3.98
CA ARG A 58 -14.61 -2.73 -3.18
C ARG A 58 -14.29 -4.22 -3.32
N MET A 59 -13.01 -4.57 -3.32
CA MET A 59 -12.54 -5.95 -3.45
C MET A 59 -11.50 -6.24 -2.36
N TRP A 60 -11.46 -7.47 -1.86
CA TRP A 60 -10.43 -7.93 -0.95
C TRP A 60 -9.06 -7.79 -1.60
N SER A 61 -8.13 -7.13 -0.91
CA SER A 61 -6.73 -7.15 -1.32
C SER A 61 -6.10 -8.48 -0.92
N VAL A 62 -5.43 -9.13 -1.86
CA VAL A 62 -4.64 -10.35 -1.61
C VAL A 62 -3.21 -9.96 -1.28
N VAL A 63 -2.76 -10.28 -0.07
CA VAL A 63 -1.46 -9.86 0.44
C VAL A 63 -0.55 -11.07 0.66
N PRO A 64 0.67 -11.08 0.11
CA PRO A 64 1.64 -12.12 0.42
C PRO A 64 2.09 -12.00 1.88
N ARG A 65 2.10 -13.14 2.58
CA ARG A 65 2.69 -13.22 3.92
C ARG A 65 4.20 -13.05 3.81
N LEU A 66 4.78 -12.20 4.65
CA LEU A 66 6.23 -12.04 4.73
C LEU A 66 6.84 -13.27 5.42
N ARG A 67 8.00 -13.73 4.95
CA ARG A 67 8.74 -14.78 5.64
C ARG A 67 9.10 -14.30 7.06
N GLY A 68 8.92 -15.18 8.05
CA GLY A 68 9.15 -14.87 9.46
C GLY A 68 8.12 -13.95 10.12
N ALA A 69 7.04 -13.54 9.44
CA ALA A 69 6.02 -12.70 10.06
C ALA A 69 5.23 -13.48 11.13
N VAL A 70 5.19 -12.94 12.35
CA VAL A 70 4.35 -13.48 13.46
C VAL A 70 2.87 -13.38 13.10
N THR A 71 2.47 -12.28 12.43
CA THR A 71 1.07 -12.00 12.08
C THR A 71 0.93 -11.75 10.57
N PRO A 72 -0.06 -12.38 9.89
CA PRO A 72 -1.01 -13.37 10.42
C PRO A 72 -0.39 -14.75 10.67
N PRO A 73 -1.09 -15.64 11.42
CA PRO A 73 -0.61 -16.99 11.74
C PRO A 73 -0.22 -17.79 10.50
N ALA A 74 0.74 -18.71 10.65
CA ALA A 74 1.19 -19.56 9.56
C ALA A 74 0.06 -20.45 8.98
N SER A 75 -0.93 -20.81 9.80
CA SER A 75 -2.11 -21.59 9.38
C SER A 75 -2.97 -20.93 8.30
N TRP A 76 -2.82 -19.62 8.08
CA TRP A 76 -3.52 -18.91 7.00
C TRP A 76 -2.86 -19.10 5.63
N GLY A 77 -1.71 -19.78 5.56
CA GLY A 77 -1.00 -20.05 4.33
C GLY A 77 -0.13 -18.89 3.83
N ALA A 78 0.19 -18.93 2.53
CA ALA A 78 1.14 -18.00 1.90
C ALA A 78 0.55 -16.60 1.63
N ARG A 79 -0.77 -16.46 1.65
CA ARG A 79 -1.48 -15.22 1.33
C ARG A 79 -2.67 -15.05 2.27
N TYR A 80 -3.05 -13.80 2.51
CA TYR A 80 -4.24 -13.47 3.29
C TYR A 80 -5.00 -12.30 2.66
N GLY A 81 -6.28 -12.17 3.02
CA GLY A 81 -7.17 -11.13 2.54
C GLY A 81 -7.18 -9.93 3.48
N VAL A 82 -7.31 -8.73 2.92
CA VAL A 82 -7.64 -7.50 3.67
C VAL A 82 -8.95 -6.92 3.18
N CYS A 83 -9.90 -6.74 4.10
CA CYS A 83 -11.25 -6.30 3.79
C CYS A 83 -11.22 -4.88 3.20
N PRO A 84 -11.90 -4.62 2.06
CA PRO A 84 -11.91 -3.30 1.46
C PRO A 84 -12.61 -2.25 2.33
N ARG A 85 -13.51 -2.65 3.23
CA ARG A 85 -14.32 -1.75 4.06
C ARG A 85 -13.68 -1.44 5.42
N CYS A 86 -13.34 -2.46 6.20
CA CYS A 86 -12.87 -2.29 7.59
C CYS A 86 -11.39 -2.64 7.80
N ALA A 87 -10.65 -3.00 6.74
CA ALA A 87 -9.24 -3.41 6.81
C ALA A 87 -8.93 -4.62 7.71
N ALA A 88 -9.95 -5.36 8.16
CA ALA A 88 -9.78 -6.63 8.86
C ALA A 88 -9.03 -7.63 7.96
N ARG A 89 -8.14 -8.42 8.57
CA ARG A 89 -7.44 -9.51 7.89
C ARG A 89 -8.24 -10.79 8.03
N ALA A 90 -8.23 -11.64 7.01
CA ALA A 90 -8.86 -12.96 7.05
C ALA A 90 -8.01 -13.97 6.24
N PRO A 91 -8.04 -15.28 6.59
CA PRO A 91 -7.45 -16.31 5.74
C PRO A 91 -8.14 -16.31 4.38
N LEU A 92 -7.41 -16.68 3.32
CA LEU A 92 -7.99 -16.89 2.01
C LEU A 92 -8.10 -18.39 1.75
N HIS A 93 -9.21 -18.80 1.18
CA HIS A 93 -9.37 -20.13 0.62
C HIS A 93 -9.18 -20.05 -0.90
N GLU A 94 -8.34 -20.93 -1.44
CA GLU A 94 -7.98 -20.86 -2.86
C GLU A 94 -9.23 -20.93 -3.74
N ARG A 95 -9.20 -20.19 -4.87
CA ARG A 95 -10.22 -20.19 -5.92
C ARG A 95 -11.60 -19.63 -5.53
N GLN A 96 -11.79 -19.09 -4.33
CA GLN A 96 -13.05 -18.39 -3.99
C GLN A 96 -13.14 -17.03 -4.70
N ALA A 97 -14.26 -16.76 -5.38
CA ALA A 97 -14.47 -15.47 -6.05
C ALA A 97 -14.87 -14.36 -5.07
N THR A 98 -15.56 -14.71 -3.99
CA THR A 98 -16.10 -13.78 -2.98
C THR A 98 -15.81 -14.28 -1.57
N MET A 99 -15.80 -13.35 -0.60
CA MET A 99 -15.63 -13.69 0.81
C MET A 99 -16.38 -12.69 1.70
N ARG A 100 -17.03 -13.21 2.75
CA ARG A 100 -17.67 -12.41 3.80
C ARG A 100 -16.65 -12.00 4.86
N CYS A 101 -16.66 -10.73 5.25
CA CYS A 101 -15.73 -10.24 6.26
C CYS A 101 -16.16 -10.66 7.67
N PRO A 102 -15.29 -11.28 8.48
CA PRO A 102 -15.61 -11.62 9.87
C PRO A 102 -15.74 -10.37 10.77
N GLY A 103 -15.13 -9.25 10.40
CA GLY A 103 -15.17 -8.02 11.21
C GLY A 103 -16.35 -7.09 10.91
N CYS A 104 -16.85 -7.05 9.67
CA CYS A 104 -17.95 -6.14 9.30
C CYS A 104 -19.12 -6.83 8.60
N SER A 105 -19.08 -8.15 8.41
CA SER A 105 -20.16 -8.97 7.85
C SER A 105 -20.56 -8.69 6.40
N PHE A 106 -19.90 -7.77 5.68
CA PHE A 106 -20.12 -7.53 4.25
C PHE A 106 -19.37 -8.53 3.38
N ALA A 107 -19.96 -8.91 2.25
CA ALA A 107 -19.33 -9.75 1.22
C ALA A 107 -18.78 -8.89 0.07
N PHE A 108 -17.60 -9.26 -0.42
CA PHE A 108 -16.92 -8.59 -1.53
C PHE A 108 -16.22 -9.60 -2.42
N LEU A 109 -15.94 -9.23 -3.67
CA LEU A 109 -15.08 -10.00 -4.57
C LEU A 109 -13.63 -10.03 -4.05
N ILE A 110 -12.89 -11.09 -4.40
CA ILE A 110 -11.47 -11.22 -4.08
C ILE A 110 -10.62 -10.78 -5.27
N ALA A 111 -9.71 -9.81 -5.06
CA ALA A 111 -8.78 -9.37 -6.09
C ALA A 111 -7.56 -10.31 -6.14
N TRP A 112 -7.74 -11.50 -6.73
CA TRP A 112 -6.65 -12.45 -6.97
C TRP A 112 -5.52 -11.87 -7.82
N SER A 113 -5.82 -10.86 -8.63
CA SER A 113 -4.86 -10.02 -9.32
C SER A 113 -5.18 -8.53 -9.12
N ASP A 114 -4.14 -7.70 -9.09
CA ASP A 114 -4.26 -6.23 -9.10
C ASP A 114 -4.41 -5.67 -10.53
N SER A 115 -4.57 -6.53 -11.55
CA SER A 115 -4.62 -6.11 -12.96
C SER A 115 -5.73 -5.08 -13.22
N HIS A 116 -6.88 -5.25 -12.56
CA HIS A 116 -8.01 -4.31 -12.68
C HIS A 116 -7.69 -2.91 -12.13
N TRP A 117 -6.68 -2.77 -11.27
CA TRP A 117 -6.26 -1.49 -10.68
C TRP A 117 -5.09 -0.85 -11.39
N ARG A 118 -4.33 -1.61 -12.18
CA ARG A 118 -3.13 -1.12 -12.88
C ARG A 118 -3.44 -0.02 -13.89
N VAL A 119 -4.60 -0.04 -14.54
CA VAL A 119 -5.03 1.01 -15.48
C VAL A 119 -5.03 2.39 -14.81
N PHE A 120 -5.48 2.46 -13.57
CA PHE A 120 -5.52 3.70 -12.79
C PHE A 120 -4.15 4.10 -12.22
N GLU A 121 -3.23 3.14 -12.05
CA GLU A 121 -1.84 3.46 -11.68
C GLU A 121 -1.10 4.21 -12.78
N LEU A 122 -1.31 3.84 -14.05
CA LEU A 122 -0.68 4.49 -15.20
C LEU A 122 -1.10 5.96 -15.31
N LEU A 123 -2.38 6.24 -15.06
CA LEU A 123 -2.91 7.60 -15.00
C LEU A 123 -2.35 8.41 -13.82
N SER A 124 -1.89 7.73 -12.76
CA SER A 124 -1.37 8.35 -11.54
C SER A 124 0.16 8.57 -11.56
N GLY A 125 0.86 8.11 -12.60
CA GLY A 125 2.31 8.19 -12.73
C GLY A 125 2.69 9.12 -13.88
N SER A 126 2.96 10.39 -13.58
CA SER A 126 3.68 11.24 -14.53
C SER A 126 5.10 10.70 -14.70
N PRO A 127 5.69 10.68 -15.92
CA PRO A 127 7.11 10.38 -16.14
C PRO A 127 8.04 11.12 -15.17
N ALA A 128 7.64 12.32 -14.74
CA ALA A 128 8.34 13.14 -13.75
C ALA A 128 8.47 12.46 -12.37
N THR A 129 7.47 11.72 -11.90
CA THR A 129 7.52 11.07 -10.57
C THR A 129 8.58 9.96 -10.53
N ARG A 130 8.76 9.25 -11.66
CA ARG A 130 9.79 8.20 -11.81
C ARG A 130 11.20 8.81 -11.86
N ALA A 131 11.34 9.96 -12.52
CA ALA A 131 12.59 10.72 -12.56
C ALA A 131 13.00 11.25 -11.18
N VAL A 132 12.05 11.79 -10.41
CA VAL A 132 12.29 12.31 -9.05
C VAL A 132 12.70 11.19 -8.08
N ALA A 133 12.04 10.02 -8.13
CA ALA A 133 12.45 8.88 -7.30
C ALA A 133 13.88 8.41 -7.63
N LYS A 134 14.23 8.36 -8.93
CA LYS A 134 15.59 8.01 -9.39
C LYS A 134 16.63 9.03 -8.91
N ALA A 135 16.32 10.32 -8.97
CA ALA A 135 17.19 11.39 -8.49
C ALA A 135 17.44 11.30 -6.97
N ARG A 136 16.39 11.06 -6.18
CA ARG A 136 16.50 10.88 -4.73
C ARG A 136 17.38 9.68 -4.35
N ASP A 137 17.16 8.53 -5.00
CA ASP A 137 17.95 7.32 -4.72
C ASP A 137 19.43 7.51 -5.10
N ALA A 138 19.71 8.27 -6.17
CA ALA A 138 21.07 8.66 -6.53
C ALA A 138 21.71 9.57 -5.48
N ALA A 139 20.98 10.58 -5.00
CA ALA A 139 21.45 11.49 -3.95
C ALA A 139 21.75 10.75 -2.63
N LEU A 140 20.86 9.84 -2.22
CA LEU A 140 21.10 9.00 -1.04
C LEU A 140 22.37 8.17 -1.19
N LYS A 141 22.62 7.55 -2.35
CA LYS A 141 23.86 6.77 -2.59
C LYS A 141 25.11 7.63 -2.52
N LEU A 142 25.05 8.87 -3.01
CA LEU A 142 26.17 9.82 -2.91
C LEU A 142 26.44 10.17 -1.44
N LEU A 143 25.41 10.49 -0.67
CA LEU A 143 25.55 10.79 0.76
C LEU A 143 26.14 9.62 1.56
N HIS A 144 25.75 8.38 1.26
CA HIS A 144 26.33 7.19 1.89
C HIS A 144 27.79 6.94 1.48
N ARG A 145 28.19 7.32 0.26
CA ARG A 145 29.58 7.23 -0.21
C ARG A 145 30.47 8.33 0.37
N SER A 146 29.90 9.49 0.67
CA SER A 146 30.60 10.65 1.23
C SER A 146 30.74 10.60 2.76
N ALA A 147 30.14 9.61 3.43
CA ALA A 147 30.30 9.46 4.88
C ALA A 147 31.77 9.16 5.22
N PRO A 148 32.44 9.97 6.07
CA PRO A 148 33.85 9.77 6.39
C PRO A 148 34.03 8.42 7.09
N ARG A 149 35.05 7.65 6.67
CA ARG A 149 35.53 6.49 7.42
C ARG A 149 35.85 6.98 8.84
N ARG A 150 35.18 6.44 9.85
CA ARG A 150 35.58 6.65 11.25
C ARG A 150 37.03 6.18 11.36
N SER A 151 37.94 7.10 11.62
CA SER A 151 39.31 6.78 12.00
C SER A 151 39.24 6.03 13.32
N GLU A 152 39.60 4.76 13.31
CA GLU A 152 39.82 3.98 14.52
C GLU A 152 41.08 4.54 15.20
N VAL A 153 40.96 4.85 16.49
CA VAL A 153 42.05 5.24 17.41
C VAL A 153 42.60 3.98 18.04
#